data_AF-A0A1N6IUF1-F1
#
_entry.id   AF-A0A1N6IUF1-F1
#
_cell.length_a   1.000
_cell.length_b   1.000
_cell.length_c   1.000
_cell.angle_alpha   90.00
_cell.angle_beta   90.00
_cell.angle_gamma   90.00
#
_symmetry.space_group_name_H-M   'P 1'
#
loop_
_entity.id
_entity.type
_entity.pdbx_description
1 polymer ?
#
loop_
_entity_poly.entity_id
_entity_poly.type
_entity_poly.pdbx_seq_one_letter_code
_entity_poly.pdbx_strand_id
1 'polypeptide(L)'
;MKKLITLLCTGFMISAASAQWNPNTDQNLFIADSGNGASFSTITNDGRTFIGYWKQVAAPANYELWLQILDENGNKQLGANGIMLSNTIPMATYTVFEKTAVDSANNVYIGVSGTTSGNPIYLFI
;
A
#
# COMPACT_ATOMS: atom_id res chain seq x y z
N MET A 1 21.21 32.42 25.79
CA MET A 1 20.90 32.14 24.36
C MET A 1 21.52 30.83 23.88
N LYS A 2 22.86 30.65 23.92
CA LYS A 2 23.52 29.40 23.49
C LYS A 2 22.97 28.13 24.15
N LYS A 3 22.79 28.15 25.49
CA LYS A 3 22.23 27.01 26.25
C LYS A 3 20.77 26.67 25.90
N LEU A 4 19.98 27.67 25.48
CA LEU A 4 18.57 27.47 25.11
C LEU A 4 18.48 26.83 23.71
N ILE A 5 19.33 27.26 22.79
CA ILE A 5 19.45 26.68 21.44
C ILE A 5 19.92 25.22 21.53
N THR A 6 20.92 24.94 22.36
CA THR A 6 21.40 23.56 22.58
C THR A 6 20.28 22.66 23.14
N LEU A 7 19.50 23.15 24.11
CA LEU A 7 18.38 22.38 24.68
C LEU A 7 17.27 22.09 23.65
N LEU A 8 16.94 23.08 22.80
CA LEU A 8 15.95 22.92 21.73
C LEU A 8 16.40 21.89 20.68
N CYS A 9 17.66 21.97 20.25
CA CYS A 9 18.23 21.05 19.27
C CYS A 9 18.29 19.61 19.80
N THR A 10 18.65 19.42 21.08
CA THR A 10 18.68 18.08 21.69
C THR A 10 17.26 17.50 21.86
N GLY A 11 16.25 18.33 22.16
CA GLY A 11 14.86 17.89 22.25
C GLY A 11 14.29 17.41 20.89
N PHE A 12 14.58 18.12 19.81
CA PHE A 12 14.14 17.75 18.45
C PHE A 12 14.78 16.46 17.92
N MET A 13 16.00 16.14 18.34
CA MET A 13 16.67 14.90 17.93
C MET A 13 16.09 13.66 18.63
N ILE A 14 15.52 13.80 19.84
CA ILE A 14 14.91 12.69 20.58
C ILE A 14 13.55 12.30 19.97
N SER A 15 12.78 13.25 19.44
CA SER A 15 11.50 12.96 18.77
C SER A 15 11.65 12.31 17.38
N ALA A 16 12.80 12.50 16.72
CA ALA A 16 13.09 11.88 15.43
C ALA A 16 13.50 10.40 15.52
N ALA A 17 13.71 9.87 16.74
CA ALA A 17 14.23 8.53 16.97
C ALA A 17 13.13 7.47 17.24
N SER A 18 11.85 7.84 17.21
CA SER A 18 10.77 6.85 17.16
C SER A 18 10.77 6.22 15.77
N ALA A 19 11.61 5.18 15.64
CA ALA A 19 11.71 4.35 14.46
C ALA A 19 10.32 3.88 14.00
N GLN A 20 10.20 3.69 12.69
CA GLN A 20 9.02 3.29 11.93
C GLN A 20 8.31 2.00 12.42
N TRP A 21 8.90 1.26 13.37
CA TRP A 21 8.33 0.05 13.94
C TRP A 21 7.67 0.36 15.28
N ASN A 22 6.38 0.02 15.40
CA ASN A 22 5.68 0.07 16.68
C ASN A 22 6.39 -0.88 17.66
N PRO A 23 6.96 -0.39 18.78
CA PRO A 23 7.65 -1.25 19.74
C PRO A 23 6.68 -2.22 20.43
N ASN A 24 5.37 -1.95 20.36
CA ASN A 24 4.35 -2.86 20.81
C ASN A 24 4.02 -3.88 19.71
N THR A 25 4.55 -5.09 19.84
CA THR A 25 4.32 -6.20 18.90
C THR A 25 2.89 -6.73 18.91
N ASP A 26 2.07 -6.36 19.89
CA ASP A 26 0.64 -6.71 19.94
C ASP A 26 -0.22 -5.74 19.11
N GLN A 27 0.39 -4.71 18.53
CA GLN A 27 -0.29 -3.64 17.80
C GLN A 27 0.27 -3.53 16.38
N ASN A 28 -0.37 -4.23 15.45
CA ASN A 28 -0.11 -4.08 14.03
C ASN A 28 -0.97 -2.96 13.43
N LEU A 29 -0.40 -2.21 12.50
CA LEU A 29 -1.18 -1.25 11.71
C LEU A 29 -2.09 -2.04 10.74
N PHE A 30 -3.39 -2.04 11.02
CA PHE A 30 -4.38 -2.63 10.11
C PHE A 30 -4.54 -1.76 8.87
N ILE A 31 -4.17 -2.27 7.69
CA ILE A 31 -4.22 -1.53 6.42
C ILE A 31 -5.56 -1.68 5.71
N ALA A 32 -5.99 -2.91 5.47
CA ALA A 32 -7.24 -3.25 4.81
C ALA A 32 -7.57 -4.73 5.06
N ASP A 33 -8.83 -5.08 4.86
CA ASP A 33 -9.27 -6.49 4.82
C ASP A 33 -9.25 -7.01 3.37
N SER A 34 -8.29 -7.87 3.07
CA SER A 34 -8.16 -8.55 1.77
C SER A 34 -8.85 -9.92 1.73
N GLY A 35 -9.35 -10.43 2.85
CA GLY A 35 -9.69 -11.86 2.97
C GLY A 35 -8.47 -12.74 2.69
N ASN A 36 -8.60 -13.71 1.77
CA ASN A 36 -7.48 -14.57 1.36
C ASN A 36 -6.73 -14.07 0.10
N GLY A 37 -6.95 -12.82 -0.34
CA GLY A 37 -6.28 -12.31 -1.52
C GLY A 37 -4.84 -11.84 -1.26
N ALA A 38 -4.02 -11.90 -2.31
CA ALA A 38 -2.62 -11.47 -2.30
C ALA A 38 -2.49 -9.95 -2.21
N SER A 39 -1.35 -9.48 -1.72
CA SER A 39 -1.02 -8.07 -1.63
C SER A 39 0.40 -7.78 -2.12
N PHE A 40 0.61 -6.56 -2.57
CA PHE A 40 1.86 -6.05 -3.10
C PHE A 40 1.99 -4.57 -2.75
N SER A 41 3.21 -4.06 -2.70
CA SER A 41 3.45 -2.67 -2.36
C SER A 41 4.62 -2.06 -3.12
N THR A 42 4.66 -0.73 -3.13
CA THR A 42 5.80 0.06 -3.60
C THR A 42 5.85 1.38 -2.85
N ILE A 43 7.02 2.01 -2.87
CA ILE A 43 7.30 3.26 -2.18
C ILE A 43 7.70 4.30 -3.23
N THR A 44 7.18 5.52 -3.10
CA THR A 44 7.53 6.67 -3.93
C THR A 44 8.69 7.47 -3.34
N ASN A 45 9.33 8.33 -4.13
CA ASN A 45 10.48 9.11 -3.66
C ASN A 45 10.10 10.15 -2.58
N ASP A 46 8.81 10.51 -2.48
CA ASP A 46 8.26 11.35 -1.41
C ASP A 46 7.83 10.56 -0.17
N GLY A 47 8.16 9.27 -0.07
CA GLY A 47 7.94 8.47 1.13
C GLY A 47 6.55 7.86 1.27
N ARG A 48 5.62 8.10 0.33
CA ARG A 48 4.31 7.43 0.35
C ARG A 48 4.46 5.95 0.01
N THR A 49 3.63 5.13 0.65
CA THR A 49 3.56 3.68 0.36
C THR A 49 2.24 3.36 -0.31
N PHE A 50 2.30 2.79 -1.50
CA PHE A 50 1.14 2.30 -2.24
C PHE A 50 0.99 0.81 -2.00
N ILE A 51 -0.20 0.38 -1.60
CA ILE A 51 -0.50 -1.00 -1.23
C ILE A 51 -1.66 -1.47 -2.11
N GLY A 52 -1.32 -2.24 -3.14
CA GLY A 52 -2.31 -2.92 -3.98
C GLY A 52 -2.62 -4.29 -3.39
N TYR A 53 -3.87 -4.71 -3.47
CA TYR A 53 -4.25 -6.03 -2.99
C TYR A 53 -5.49 -6.54 -3.71
N TRP A 54 -5.60 -7.86 -3.78
CA TRP A 54 -6.84 -8.51 -4.17
C TRP A 54 -7.70 -8.73 -2.95
N LYS A 55 -8.96 -8.34 -3.03
CA LYS A 55 -9.96 -8.62 -2.03
C LYS A 55 -10.78 -9.81 -2.49
N GLN A 56 -10.82 -10.88 -1.70
CA GLN A 56 -11.70 -12.00 -1.98
C GLN A 56 -13.16 -11.58 -1.83
N VAL A 57 -13.97 -11.88 -2.84
CA VAL A 57 -15.43 -11.65 -2.85
C VAL A 57 -16.16 -12.89 -3.37
N ALA A 58 -17.49 -12.89 -3.28
CA ALA A 58 -18.29 -13.98 -3.82
C ALA A 58 -18.22 -14.06 -5.35
N ALA A 59 -18.59 -15.22 -5.89
CA ALA A 59 -18.85 -15.38 -7.32
C ALA A 59 -19.94 -14.38 -7.78
N PRO A 60 -19.87 -13.87 -9.03
CA PRO A 60 -18.99 -14.32 -10.11
C PRO A 60 -17.61 -13.65 -10.16
N ALA A 61 -17.38 -12.59 -9.38
CA ALA A 61 -16.12 -11.83 -9.45
C ALA A 61 -14.93 -12.58 -8.85
N ASN A 62 -15.15 -13.30 -7.73
CA ASN A 62 -14.15 -14.00 -6.90
C ASN A 62 -13.10 -13.08 -6.25
N TYR A 63 -12.58 -12.10 -6.98
CA TYR A 63 -11.63 -11.12 -6.50
C TYR A 63 -11.87 -9.73 -7.09
N GLU A 64 -11.60 -8.71 -6.28
CA GLU A 64 -11.57 -7.31 -6.68
C GLU A 64 -10.16 -6.76 -6.45
N LEU A 65 -9.65 -5.91 -7.35
CA LEU A 65 -8.40 -5.19 -7.17
C LEU A 65 -8.66 -3.90 -6.40
N TRP A 66 -7.90 -3.67 -5.33
CA TRP A 66 -8.02 -2.51 -4.45
C TRP A 66 -6.66 -1.84 -4.23
N LEU A 67 -6.71 -0.56 -3.84
CA LEU A 67 -5.54 0.25 -3.53
C LEU A 67 -5.76 1.02 -2.23
N GLN A 68 -4.78 0.94 -1.33
CA GLN A 68 -4.60 1.83 -0.19
C GLN A 68 -3.29 2.63 -0.36
N ILE A 69 -3.25 3.85 0.18
CA ILE A 69 -2.05 4.69 0.20
C ILE A 69 -1.77 5.09 1.64
N LEU A 70 -0.53 4.95 2.07
CA LEU A 70 -0.02 5.54 3.30
C LEU A 70 0.83 6.77 2.97
N ASP A 71 0.73 7.82 3.78
CA ASP A 71 1.74 8.88 3.78
C ASP A 71 3.07 8.40 4.37
N GLU A 72 4.07 9.28 4.34
CA GLU A 72 5.40 9.06 4.92
C GLU A 72 5.40 8.71 6.43
N ASN A 73 4.30 9.03 7.13
CA ASN A 73 4.11 8.75 8.55
C ASN A 73 3.25 7.49 8.81
N GLY A 74 2.83 6.79 7.75
CA GLY A 74 2.01 5.58 7.85
C GLY A 74 0.50 5.84 8.00
N ASN A 75 0.02 7.08 7.83
CA ASN A 75 -1.41 7.36 7.89
C ASN A 75 -2.09 7.00 6.57
N LYS A 76 -3.25 6.32 6.64
CA LYS A 76 -4.09 6.03 5.47
C LYS A 76 -4.60 7.31 4.82
N GLN A 77 -4.45 7.41 3.52
CA GLN A 77 -4.84 8.58 2.73
C GLN A 77 -6.18 8.39 1.99
N LEU A 78 -6.66 7.15 1.88
CA LEU A 78 -7.95 6.83 1.27
C LEU A 78 -8.95 6.36 2.34
N GLY A 79 -10.10 5.82 1.92
CA GLY A 79 -11.09 5.23 2.84
C GLY A 79 -10.50 4.12 3.72
N ALA A 80 -11.28 3.60 4.67
CA ALA A 80 -10.79 2.62 5.67
C ALA A 80 -10.07 1.39 5.05
N ASN A 81 -10.54 0.95 3.87
CA ASN A 81 -9.93 -0.12 3.07
C ASN A 81 -9.27 0.40 1.78
N GLY A 82 -9.27 1.70 1.53
CA GLY A 82 -8.81 2.27 0.28
C GLY A 82 -9.94 2.41 -0.75
N ILE A 83 -9.58 2.28 -2.03
CA ILE A 83 -10.50 2.36 -3.17
C ILE A 83 -10.41 1.11 -4.03
N MET A 84 -11.53 0.71 -4.64
CA MET A 84 -11.55 -0.36 -5.63
C MET A 84 -11.06 0.18 -6.98
N LEU A 85 -10.08 -0.51 -7.57
CA LEU A 85 -9.56 -0.21 -8.91
C LEU A 85 -10.33 -1.00 -9.98
N SER A 86 -10.65 -2.27 -9.72
CA SER A 86 -11.39 -3.12 -10.66
C SER A 86 -12.08 -4.30 -9.99
N ASN A 87 -13.24 -4.69 -10.51
CA ASN A 87 -13.94 -5.93 -10.18
C ASN A 87 -14.25 -6.77 -11.42
N THR A 88 -13.62 -6.44 -12.55
CA THR A 88 -13.92 -7.04 -13.86
C THR A 88 -12.77 -7.91 -14.38
N ILE A 89 -11.61 -7.90 -13.72
CA ILE A 89 -10.49 -8.76 -14.07
C ILE A 89 -10.87 -10.20 -13.73
N PRO A 90 -11.02 -11.10 -14.71
CA PRO A 90 -11.48 -12.45 -14.42
C PRO A 90 -10.40 -13.22 -13.67
N MET A 91 -10.72 -13.63 -12.44
CA MET A 91 -9.79 -14.37 -11.59
C MET A 91 -10.45 -15.60 -10.97
N ALA A 92 -9.72 -16.71 -10.99
CA ALA A 92 -10.05 -17.95 -10.30
C ALA A 92 -9.60 -17.85 -8.83
N THR A 93 -9.02 -18.90 -8.25
CA THR A 93 -8.65 -18.96 -6.82
C THR A 93 -7.19 -18.59 -6.53
N TYR A 94 -6.45 -18.04 -7.49
CA TYR A 94 -5.04 -17.68 -7.35
C TYR A 94 -4.66 -16.47 -8.21
N THR A 95 -3.63 -15.75 -7.79
CA THR A 95 -2.98 -14.66 -8.55
C THR A 95 -1.99 -15.24 -9.56
N VAL A 96 -1.88 -14.64 -10.75
CA VAL A 96 -0.86 -14.98 -11.75
C VAL A 96 0.32 -14.00 -11.75
N PHE A 97 0.05 -12.71 -11.87
CA PHE A 97 1.06 -11.67 -12.02
C PHE A 97 0.59 -10.36 -11.41
N GLU A 98 1.48 -9.74 -10.63
CA GLU A 98 1.34 -8.41 -10.06
C GLU A 98 2.72 -7.75 -10.09
N LYS A 99 2.79 -6.52 -10.59
CA LYS A 99 4.01 -5.73 -10.54
C LYS A 99 3.69 -4.25 -10.46
N THR A 100 4.53 -3.54 -9.73
CA THR A 100 4.46 -2.09 -9.62
C THR A 100 5.69 -1.43 -10.24
N ALA A 101 5.52 -0.20 -10.71
CA ALA A 101 6.60 0.69 -11.08
C ALA A 101 6.27 2.10 -10.61
N VAL A 102 7.30 2.91 -10.37
CA VAL A 102 7.16 4.29 -9.92
C VAL A 102 8.01 5.17 -10.82
N ASP A 103 7.47 6.28 -11.31
CA ASP A 103 8.23 7.25 -12.10
C ASP A 103 8.89 8.34 -11.21
N SER A 104 9.65 9.23 -11.85
CA SER A 104 10.31 10.35 -11.17
C SER A 104 9.34 11.41 -10.63
N ALA A 105 8.07 11.39 -11.04
CA ALA A 105 7.02 12.29 -10.58
C ALA A 105 6.17 11.65 -9.45
N ASN A 106 6.56 10.49 -8.94
CA ASN A 106 5.83 9.72 -7.93
C ASN A 106 4.44 9.24 -8.39
N ASN A 107 4.25 9.04 -9.70
CA ASN A 107 3.10 8.29 -10.21
C ASN A 107 3.39 6.79 -10.07
N VAL A 108 2.36 6.03 -9.70
CA VAL A 108 2.46 4.58 -9.48
C VAL A 108 1.71 3.83 -10.56
N TYR A 109 2.40 2.92 -11.21
CA TYR A 109 1.88 2.04 -12.24
C TYR A 109 1.65 0.66 -11.63
N ILE A 110 0.46 0.11 -11.79
CA ILE A 110 0.08 -1.22 -11.30
C ILE A 110 -0.25 -2.09 -12.51
N GLY A 111 0.62 -3.05 -12.80
CA GLY A 111 0.41 -4.07 -13.82
C GLY A 111 -0.06 -5.37 -13.18
N VAL A 112 -1.22 -5.87 -13.58
CA VAL A 112 -1.79 -7.12 -13.05
C VAL A 112 -2.39 -7.98 -14.16
N SER A 113 -2.47 -9.30 -13.96
CA SER A 113 -3.24 -10.18 -14.84
C SER A 113 -4.25 -11.02 -14.08
N GLY A 114 -5.36 -11.35 -14.75
CA GLY A 114 -6.29 -12.37 -14.28
C GLY A 114 -5.81 -13.79 -14.61
N THR A 115 -6.70 -14.77 -14.46
CA THR A 115 -6.44 -16.20 -14.73
C THR A 115 -7.11 -16.69 -16.01
N THR A 116 -7.53 -15.78 -16.89
CA THR A 116 -8.13 -16.16 -18.18
C THR A 116 -7.07 -16.64 -19.17
N SER A 117 -7.52 -17.40 -20.18
CA SER A 117 -6.62 -17.87 -21.25
C SER A 117 -5.87 -16.70 -21.89
N GLY A 118 -4.56 -16.85 -22.06
CA GLY A 118 -3.68 -15.81 -22.59
C GLY A 118 -3.16 -14.80 -21.55
N ASN A 119 -3.64 -14.84 -20.30
CA ASN A 119 -3.20 -13.99 -19.18
C ASN A 119 -3.05 -12.51 -19.58
N PRO A 120 -4.12 -11.84 -20.03
CA PRO A 120 -4.04 -10.43 -20.41
C PRO A 120 -3.56 -9.59 -19.22
N ILE A 121 -2.69 -8.62 -19.51
CA ILE A 121 -2.14 -7.69 -18.52
C ILE A 121 -2.93 -6.38 -18.60
N TYR A 122 -3.39 -5.91 -17.44
CA TYR A 122 -4.07 -4.64 -17.24
C TYR A 122 -3.15 -3.68 -16.50
N LEU A 123 -3.14 -2.42 -16.93
CA LEU A 123 -2.35 -1.35 -16.34
C LEU A 123 -3.27 -0.32 -15.69
N PHE A 124 -2.99 0.04 -14.44
CA PHE A 124 -3.63 1.13 -13.70
C PHE A 124 -2.57 2.18 -13.35
N ILE A 125 -2.97 3.46 -13.37
CA ILE A 125 -2.13 4.64 -13.10
C ILE A 125 -2.86 5.61 -12.18
#